data_AF-A0A2M8NHW5-F1
#
_entry.id   AF-A0A2M8NHW5-F1
#
_cell.length_a   1.000
_cell.length_b   1.000
_cell.length_c   1.000
_cell.angle_alpha   90.00
_cell.angle_beta   90.00
_cell.angle_gamma   90.00
#
_symmetry.space_group_name_H-M   'P 1'
#
loop_
_entity.id
_entity.type
_entity.pdbx_description
1 polymer ?
#
loop_
_entity_poly.entity_id
_entity_poly.type
_entity_poly.pdbx_seq_one_letter_code
_entity_poly.pdbx_strand_id
1 'polypeptide(L)' 'LKKAGIELNRKMLADMAYRDLPAFQSLAEKAKAAIAK' A
#
# COMPACT_ATOMS: atom_id res chain seq x y z
N LEU A 1 -0.18 2.99 -5.68
CA LEU A 1 -0.79 1.64 -5.81
C LEU A 1 -1.22 1.30 -7.23
N LYS A 2 -2.01 2.13 -7.93
CA LYS A 2 -2.36 1.88 -9.34
C LYS A 2 -1.15 1.61 -10.26
N LYS A 3 -0.07 2.39 -10.12
CA LYS A 3 1.21 2.11 -10.83
C LYS A 3 1.87 0.77 -10.46
N ALA A 4 1.59 0.28 -9.26
CA ALA A 4 2.07 -1.02 -8.77
C ALA A 4 1.06 -2.16 -9.06
N GLY A 5 0.00 -1.92 -9.82
CA GLY A 5 -1.06 -2.90 -10.09
C GLY A 5 -1.94 -3.24 -8.87
N ILE A 6 -1.81 -2.51 -7.76
CA ILE A 6 -2.55 -2.78 -6.53
C ILE A 6 -3.88 -2.00 -6.60
N GLU A 7 -4.97 -2.70 -6.90
CA GLU A 7 -6.34 -2.19 -6.82
C GLU A 7 -6.87 -2.26 -5.39
N LEU A 8 -6.21 -1.56 -4.47
CA LEU A 8 -6.72 -1.39 -3.12
C LEU A 8 -7.57 -0.12 -3.05
N ASN A 9 -8.81 -0.30 -2.62
CA ASN A 9 -9.77 0.74 -2.28
C ASN A 9 -9.25 1.59 -1.10
N ARG A 10 -9.31 2.93 -1.23
CA ARG A 10 -8.75 3.90 -0.27
C ARG A 10 -9.25 3.70 1.16
N LYS A 11 -10.48 3.22 1.33
CA LYS A 11 -11.09 2.94 2.63
C LYS A 11 -10.40 1.77 3.34
N MET A 12 -10.08 0.69 2.61
CA MET A 12 -9.31 -0.43 3.16
C MET A 12 -7.87 -0.05 3.42
N LEU A 13 -7.27 0.79 2.58
CA LEU A 13 -5.92 1.28 2.81
C LEU A 13 -5.81 2.12 4.08
N ALA A 14 -6.79 2.98 4.34
CA ALA A 14 -6.84 3.80 5.55
C ALA A 14 -7.07 2.94 6.80
N ASP A 15 -7.97 1.97 6.73
CA ASP A 15 -8.24 1.06 7.84
C ASP A 15 -7.03 0.15 8.13
N MET A 16 -6.33 -0.32 7.09
CA MET A 16 -5.07 -1.06 7.21
C MET A 16 -3.95 -0.20 7.81
N ALA A 17 -3.81 1.05 7.39
CA ALA A 17 -2.83 1.97 7.98
C ALA A 17 -3.08 2.23 9.47
N TYR A 18 -4.34 2.16 9.90
CA TYR A 18 -4.75 2.41 11.28
C TYR A 18 -4.68 1.16 12.17
N ARG A 19 -5.09 0.00 11.64
CA ARG A 19 -5.18 -1.25 12.40
C ARG A 19 -3.94 -2.13 12.28
N ASP A 20 -3.23 -2.04 11.15
CA ASP A 20 -2.15 -2.96 10.79
C ASP A 20 -0.97 -2.21 10.12
N LEU A 21 -0.21 -1.52 10.98
CA LEU A 21 1.04 -0.85 10.64
C LEU A 21 2.07 -1.75 9.94
N PRO A 22 2.34 -3.01 10.38
CA PRO A 22 3.31 -3.85 9.68
C PRO A 22 2.86 -4.25 8.27
N ALA A 23 1.57 -4.55 8.05
CA ALA A 23 1.05 -4.79 6.71
C ALA A 23 1.14 -3.54 5.83
N PHE A 24 0.82 -2.36 6.38
CA PHE A 24 0.91 -1.10 5.67
C PHE A 24 2.35 -0.75 5.26
N GLN A 25 3.34 -0.99 6.13
CA GLN A 25 4.76 -0.79 5.80
C GLN A 25 5.20 -1.68 4.62
N SER A 26 4.86 -2.97 4.64
CA SER A 26 5.19 -3.89 3.54
C SER A 26 4.54 -3.46 2.22
N LEU A 27 3.29 -2.99 2.27
CA LEU A 27 2.58 -2.47 1.10
C LEU A 27 3.23 -1.18 0.57
N ALA A 28 3.65 -0.27 1.47
CA ALA A 28 4.30 0.98 1.14
C ALA A 28 5.67 0.76 0.48
N GLU A 29 6.47 -0.18 0.98
CA GLU A 29 7.77 -0.53 0.38
C GLU A 29 7.60 -1.15 -1.01
N LYS A 30 6.66 -2.09 -1.18
CA LYS A 30 6.31 -2.64 -2.51
C LYS A 30 5.83 -1.54 -3.47
N ALA A 31 5.05 -0.59 -2.99
CA ALA A 31 4.56 0.53 -3.79
C ALA A 31 5.69 1.48 -4.20
N LYS A 32 6.63 1.79 -3.30
CA LYS A 32 7.82 2.60 -3.60
C LYS A 32 8.71 1.91 -4.64
N ALA A 33 8.99 0.62 -4.48
CA ALA A 33 9.79 -0.16 -5.41
C ALA A 33 9.17 -0.18 -6.83
N ALA A 34 7.84 -0.24 -6.93
CA ALA A 34 7.13 -0.18 -8.20
C ALA A 34 7.08 1.23 -8.83
N ILE A 35 7.35 2.29 -8.07
CA ILE A 35 7.40 3.69 -8.56
C ILE A 35 8.83 4.10 -8.90
N ALA A 36 9.84 3.51 -8.26
CA ALA A 36 11.26 3.79 -8.50
C ALA A 36 11.82 3.14 -9.78
N LYS A 37 10.97 2.44 -10.55
CA LYS A 37 11.28 1.89 -11.87
C LYS A 37 10.65 2.77 -12.94
#